data_AF-A0A936Q026-F1
#
_entry.id   AF-A0A936Q026-F1
#
_cell.length_a   1.000
_cell.length_b   1.000
_cell.length_c   1.000
_cell.angle_alpha   90.00
_cell.angle_beta   90.00
_cell.angle_gamma   90.00
#
_symmetry.space_group_name_H-M   'P 1'
#
loop_
_entity.id
_entity.type
_entity.pdbx_description
1 polymer ?
#
loop_
_entity_poly.entity_id
_entity_poly.type
_entity_poly.pdbx_seq_one_letter_code
_entity_poly.pdbx_strand_id
1 'polypeptide(L)'
;MSTSPAVAPPGELRGACHCGLVRVTLPETAAGVVLCHCADCQKLHGGAFALFAADRAAARWEGEEHIRWYASSAANERSFCARCGSRLAKRPVEGSRIMVSAGLFDLTLHRQAIKNLWVEQKPAWTEAPRVGPISPQDFVALALAEPIQSDVAQYGYAMRAASGNPRPPGVIALTWITAADAAERERIRAHSRQNVEDFLAEPGFISIVTGFTGLRGFTVTAWEDEAAMRRALGSHHAEAMKELLGERFVASVWTSVWSPTRINRLWQRCVSCGALEDMSDDHRDCTRCHAPMPERPAFW
;
A
#
# COMPACT_ATOMS: atom_id res chain seq x y z
N MET A 1 -6.55 -16.16 16.58
CA MET A 1 -7.75 -16.79 17.17
C MET A 1 -8.73 -15.68 17.51
N SER A 2 -9.62 -15.33 16.56
CA SER A 2 -10.67 -14.32 16.75
C SER A 2 -11.93 -15.04 17.18
N THR A 3 -12.28 -14.98 18.46
CA THR A 3 -13.62 -15.36 18.91
C THR A 3 -14.53 -14.18 18.64
N SER A 4 -15.34 -14.27 17.59
CA SER A 4 -16.41 -13.31 17.30
C SER A 4 -17.24 -13.07 18.57
N PRO A 5 -17.43 -11.82 19.03
CA PRO A 5 -18.28 -11.58 20.19
C PRO A 5 -19.73 -11.93 19.83
N ALA A 6 -20.46 -12.48 20.80
CA ALA A 6 -21.87 -12.78 20.69
C ALA A 6 -22.65 -11.51 20.30
N VAL A 7 -23.56 -11.64 19.32
CA VAL A 7 -24.47 -10.58 18.85
C VAL A 7 -25.06 -9.85 20.06
N ALA A 8 -24.86 -8.53 20.12
CA ALA A 8 -25.35 -7.72 21.23
C ALA A 8 -26.89 -7.66 21.21
N PRO A 9 -27.56 -7.69 22.38
CA PRO A 9 -28.98 -7.43 22.46
C PRO A 9 -29.28 -5.99 21.98
N PRO A 10 -30.49 -5.72 21.45
CA PRO A 10 -30.85 -4.39 20.97
C PRO A 10 -30.66 -3.32 22.05
N GLY A 11 -30.01 -2.20 21.73
CA GLY A 11 -29.84 -1.08 22.65
C GLY A 11 -28.51 -1.08 23.44
N GLU A 12 -27.60 -2.02 23.18
CA GLU A 12 -26.30 -2.10 23.84
C GLU A 12 -25.14 -2.23 22.86
N LEU A 13 -24.02 -1.59 23.18
CA LEU A 13 -22.74 -1.72 22.50
C LEU A 13 -21.84 -2.63 23.33
N ARG A 14 -21.26 -3.67 22.70
CA ARG A 14 -20.31 -4.57 23.34
C ARG A 14 -18.93 -4.45 22.71
N GLY A 15 -17.93 -4.31 23.54
CA GLY A 15 -16.54 -4.25 23.13
C GLY A 15 -15.65 -5.14 23.98
N ALA A 16 -14.48 -5.48 23.45
CA ALA A 16 -13.47 -6.25 24.15
C ALA A 16 -12.06 -5.71 23.87
N CYS A 17 -11.14 -5.94 24.81
CA CYS A 17 -9.72 -5.71 24.53
C CYS A 17 -9.19 -6.73 23.50
N HIS A 18 -8.00 -6.48 22.95
CA HIS A 18 -7.42 -7.32 21.90
C HIS A 18 -7.30 -8.81 22.29
N CYS A 19 -7.01 -9.10 23.56
CA CYS A 19 -6.94 -10.48 24.05
C CYS A 19 -8.27 -11.07 24.56
N GLY A 20 -9.36 -10.29 24.55
CA GLY A 20 -10.70 -10.70 24.95
C GLY A 20 -10.96 -10.84 26.46
N LEU A 21 -9.95 -10.63 27.31
CA LEU A 21 -10.09 -10.78 28.77
C LEU A 21 -10.89 -9.65 29.44
N VAL A 22 -10.82 -8.44 28.90
CA VAL A 22 -11.61 -7.31 29.38
C VAL A 22 -12.73 -7.08 28.39
N ARG A 23 -13.97 -7.05 28.88
CA ARG A 23 -15.16 -6.73 28.09
C ARG A 23 -15.85 -5.51 28.67
N VAL A 24 -16.47 -4.72 27.81
CA VAL A 24 -17.23 -3.55 28.20
C VAL A 24 -18.57 -3.55 27.49
N THR A 25 -19.62 -3.20 28.22
CA THR A 25 -20.94 -2.95 27.67
C THR A 25 -21.33 -1.50 27.96
N LEU A 26 -21.76 -0.79 26.92
CA LEU A 26 -22.30 0.58 26.97
C LEU A 26 -23.72 0.60 26.43
N PRO A 27 -24.57 1.54 26.86
CA PRO A 27 -25.85 1.77 26.20
C PRO A 27 -25.62 2.34 24.79
N GLU A 28 -26.49 2.04 23.83
CA GLU A 28 -26.45 2.64 22.49
C GLU A 28 -26.61 4.16 22.49
N THR A 29 -27.19 4.73 23.56
CA THR A 29 -27.30 6.17 23.79
C THR A 29 -25.96 6.84 24.14
N ALA A 30 -24.90 6.07 24.38
CA ALA A 30 -23.55 6.61 24.50
C ALA A 30 -23.18 7.31 23.18
N ALA A 31 -23.16 8.65 23.24
CA ALA A 31 -23.09 9.53 22.08
C ALA A 31 -21.85 9.24 21.22
N GLY A 32 -21.97 9.54 19.92
CA GLY A 32 -21.04 9.21 18.84
C GLY A 32 -19.55 9.50 19.11
N VAL A 33 -18.70 9.02 18.19
CA VAL A 33 -17.25 8.99 18.40
C VAL A 33 -16.68 10.40 18.56
N VAL A 34 -15.92 10.64 19.63
CA VAL A 34 -15.11 11.84 19.82
C VAL A 34 -13.67 11.50 19.49
N LEU A 35 -13.04 12.29 18.60
CA LEU A 35 -11.63 12.17 18.27
C LEU A 35 -10.83 13.21 19.06
N CYS A 36 -9.85 12.76 19.84
CA CYS A 36 -8.95 13.64 20.58
C CYS A 36 -7.54 13.61 19.98
N HIS A 37 -7.01 14.78 19.65
CA HIS A 37 -5.71 14.93 18.98
C HIS A 37 -4.60 15.45 19.90
N CYS A 38 -4.83 15.55 21.22
CA CYS A 38 -3.83 16.09 22.14
C CYS A 38 -2.56 15.23 22.22
N ALA A 39 -1.45 15.82 22.66
CA ALA A 39 -0.15 15.15 22.79
C ALA A 39 -0.19 13.82 23.57
N ASP A 40 -1.00 13.72 24.63
CA ASP A 40 -1.17 12.45 25.37
C ASP A 40 -1.80 11.38 24.48
N CYS A 41 -2.84 11.74 23.71
CA CYS A 41 -3.51 10.80 22.82
C CYS A 41 -2.56 10.36 21.69
N GLN A 42 -1.73 11.28 21.17
CA GLN A 42 -0.69 10.94 20.20
C GLN A 42 0.32 9.95 20.77
N LYS A 43 0.86 10.19 21.98
CA LYS A 43 1.82 9.29 22.62
C LYS A 43 1.24 7.91 22.95
N LEU A 44 -0.03 7.86 23.35
CA LEU A 44 -0.65 6.62 23.81
C LEU A 44 -1.24 5.76 22.68
N HIS A 45 -1.54 6.36 21.52
CA HIS A 45 -2.27 5.73 20.42
C HIS A 45 -1.60 5.86 19.05
N GLY A 46 -0.49 6.58 18.92
CA GLY A 46 0.18 6.85 17.65
C GLY A 46 -0.56 7.85 16.76
N GLY A 47 -1.58 8.54 17.26
CA GLY A 47 -2.40 9.48 16.49
C GLY A 47 -3.60 10.00 17.28
N ALA A 48 -4.70 10.27 16.57
CA ALA A 48 -5.96 10.64 17.21
C ALA A 48 -6.55 9.46 17.99
N PHE A 49 -7.10 9.73 19.18
CA PHE A 49 -7.79 8.70 19.96
C PHE A 49 -9.31 8.83 19.84
N ALA A 50 -9.94 7.75 19.36
CA ALA A 50 -11.39 7.64 19.21
C ALA A 50 -12.05 7.10 20.50
N LEU A 51 -13.07 7.82 20.97
CA LEU A 51 -13.70 7.60 22.27
C LEU A 51 -15.23 7.71 22.19
N PHE A 52 -15.95 6.81 22.85
CA PHE A 52 -17.37 6.97 23.20
C PHE A 52 -17.51 7.66 24.54
N ALA A 53 -18.37 8.69 24.62
CA ALA A 53 -18.64 9.37 25.86
C ALA A 53 -19.92 8.84 26.50
N ALA A 54 -19.83 8.32 27.72
CA ALA A 54 -20.96 7.79 28.48
C ALA A 54 -20.93 8.26 29.93
N ASP A 55 -22.02 8.04 30.66
CA ASP A 55 -21.97 8.13 32.12
C ASP A 55 -21.19 6.94 32.66
N ARG A 56 -20.34 7.19 33.64
CA ARG A 56 -19.47 6.20 34.25
C ARG A 56 -20.26 5.01 34.81
N ALA A 57 -21.42 5.29 35.40
CA ALA A 57 -22.32 4.27 35.93
C ALA A 57 -22.97 3.39 34.83
N ALA A 58 -23.02 3.87 33.59
CA ALA A 58 -23.60 3.13 32.46
C ALA A 58 -22.58 2.18 31.80
N ALA A 59 -21.28 2.31 32.11
CA ALA A 59 -20.24 1.43 31.60
C ALA A 59 -20.07 0.21 32.51
N ARG A 60 -20.53 -0.94 32.02
CA ARG A 60 -20.39 -2.23 32.72
C ARG A 60 -19.16 -2.95 32.20
N TRP A 61 -18.31 -3.41 33.12
CA TRP A 61 -17.04 -4.05 32.80
C TRP A 61 -17.03 -5.49 33.30
N GLU A 62 -16.40 -6.37 32.52
CA GLU A 62 -16.06 -7.74 32.91
C GLU A 62 -14.54 -7.91 32.80
N GLY A 63 -13.95 -8.73 33.67
CA GLY A 63 -12.50 -8.91 33.76
C GLY A 63 -11.79 -7.72 34.40
N GLU A 64 -12.41 -7.07 35.39
CA GLU A 64 -11.87 -5.89 36.07
C GLU A 64 -10.50 -6.12 36.73
N GLU A 65 -10.21 -7.36 37.13
CA GLU A 65 -8.91 -7.79 37.64
C GLU A 65 -7.75 -7.59 36.62
N HIS A 66 -8.09 -7.53 35.33
CA HIS A 66 -7.15 -7.26 34.24
C HIS A 66 -7.11 -5.79 33.82
N ILE A 67 -7.94 -4.93 34.43
CA ILE A 67 -7.94 -3.49 34.19
C ILE A 67 -6.93 -2.82 35.12
N ARG A 68 -6.07 -1.98 34.56
CA ARG A 68 -5.18 -1.11 35.34
C ARG A 68 -5.52 0.33 35.06
N TRP A 69 -5.83 1.08 36.12
CA TRP A 69 -6.01 2.52 36.10
C TRP A 69 -4.73 3.20 36.58
N TYR A 70 -4.37 4.31 35.94
CA TYR A 70 -3.28 5.17 36.40
C TYR A 70 -3.68 6.64 36.25
N ALA A 71 -3.14 7.48 37.13
CA ALA A 71 -3.30 8.93 37.04
C ALA A 71 -2.49 9.45 35.85
N SER A 72 -3.19 9.90 34.80
CA SER A 72 -2.57 10.51 33.61
C SER A 72 -2.32 12.01 33.79
N SER A 73 -3.04 12.63 34.72
CA SER A 73 -2.80 13.98 35.24
C SER A 73 -3.48 14.11 36.61
N ALA A 74 -3.30 15.24 37.29
CA ALA A 74 -3.99 15.52 38.56
C ALA A 74 -5.53 15.43 38.45
N ALA A 75 -6.09 15.68 37.26
CA ALA A 75 -7.52 15.71 37.03
C ALA A 75 -8.07 14.47 36.31
N ASN A 76 -7.23 13.58 35.76
CA ASN A 76 -7.70 12.50 34.89
C ASN A 76 -6.95 11.18 35.09
N GLU A 77 -7.72 10.09 35.08
CA GLU A 77 -7.22 8.73 35.04
C GLU A 77 -7.44 8.09 33.68
N ARG A 78 -6.57 7.16 33.31
CA ARG A 78 -6.68 6.33 32.11
C ARG A 78 -6.50 4.88 32.47
N SER A 79 -7.09 4.00 31.67
CA SER A 79 -6.98 2.55 31.85
C SER A 79 -6.50 1.80 30.62
N PHE A 80 -5.88 0.66 30.88
CA PHE A 80 -5.45 -0.30 29.87
C PHE A 80 -5.58 -1.73 30.39
N CYS A 81 -5.65 -2.69 29.47
CA CYS A 81 -5.61 -4.11 29.80
C CYS A 81 -4.18 -4.50 30.17
N ALA A 82 -3.99 -5.05 31.37
CA ALA A 82 -2.68 -5.47 31.88
C ALA A 82 -2.01 -6.57 31.02
N ARG A 83 -2.78 -7.33 30.25
CA ARG A 83 -2.26 -8.43 29.42
C ARG A 83 -1.84 -8.00 28.02
N CYS A 84 -2.70 -7.30 27.29
CA CYS A 84 -2.47 -6.98 25.87
C CYS A 84 -2.20 -5.49 25.60
N GLY A 85 -2.18 -4.65 26.64
CA GLY A 85 -1.91 -3.21 26.50
C GLY A 85 -3.02 -2.38 25.84
N SER A 86 -4.12 -3.01 25.40
CA SER A 86 -5.26 -2.28 24.81
C SER A 86 -5.74 -1.18 25.75
N ARG A 87 -5.87 0.03 25.21
CA ARG A 87 -6.36 1.19 25.96
C ARG A 87 -7.87 1.08 26.13
N LEU A 88 -8.36 1.25 27.35
CA LEU A 88 -9.73 0.91 27.71
C LEU A 88 -10.60 2.14 27.87
N ALA A 89 -10.25 3.04 28.79
CA ALA A 89 -11.04 4.24 29.03
C ALA A 89 -10.21 5.38 29.63
N LYS A 90 -10.81 6.58 29.63
CA LYS A 90 -10.37 7.78 30.33
C LYS A 90 -11.53 8.28 31.18
N ARG A 91 -11.26 8.73 32.40
CA ARG A 91 -12.25 9.41 33.25
C ARG A 91 -11.59 10.55 34.03
N PRO A 92 -12.32 11.61 34.39
CA PRO A 92 -11.81 12.55 35.36
C PRO A 92 -11.71 11.86 36.74
N VAL A 93 -10.78 12.32 37.58
CA VAL A 93 -10.66 11.85 38.98
C VAL A 93 -11.95 12.16 39.74
N GLU A 94 -12.46 13.38 39.54
CA GLU A 94 -13.76 13.83 40.04
C GLU A 94 -14.77 13.97 38.90
N GLY A 95 -15.98 13.45 39.10
CA GLY A 95 -17.09 13.56 38.14
C GLY A 95 -17.65 12.22 37.68
N SER A 96 -18.75 12.30 36.92
CA SER A 96 -19.59 11.14 36.57
C SER A 96 -19.41 10.63 35.14
N ARG A 97 -18.51 11.22 34.34
CA ARG A 97 -18.34 10.86 32.93
C ARG A 97 -17.21 9.87 32.71
N ILE A 98 -17.34 9.05 31.67
CA ILE A 98 -16.28 8.18 31.18
C ILE A 98 -16.19 8.28 29.67
N MET A 99 -14.97 8.22 29.15
CA MET A 99 -14.69 8.11 27.73
C MET A 99 -14.08 6.74 27.47
N VAL A 100 -14.80 5.85 26.79
CA VAL A 100 -14.36 4.48 26.51
C VAL A 100 -13.75 4.41 25.11
N SER A 101 -12.67 3.66 24.93
CA SER A 101 -12.03 3.50 23.64
C SER A 101 -12.99 2.91 22.60
N ALA A 102 -13.17 3.62 21.48
CA ALA A 102 -14.02 3.15 20.40
C ALA A 102 -13.45 1.91 19.71
N GLY A 103 -12.12 1.73 19.72
CA GLY A 103 -11.44 0.57 19.14
C GLY A 103 -11.65 -0.75 19.89
N LEU A 104 -12.37 -0.75 21.01
CA LEU A 104 -12.81 -1.99 21.66
C LEU A 104 -14.03 -2.60 20.97
N PHE A 105 -14.75 -1.82 20.18
CA PHE A 105 -16.00 -2.21 19.53
C PHE A 105 -15.72 -2.55 18.06
N ASP A 106 -16.43 -3.55 17.54
CA ASP A 106 -16.21 -4.03 16.18
C ASP A 106 -16.50 -2.95 15.12
N LEU A 107 -15.78 -3.03 14.00
CA LEU A 107 -15.81 -2.08 12.88
C LEU A 107 -17.17 -2.01 12.15
N THR A 108 -18.10 -2.91 12.45
CA THR A 108 -19.48 -2.89 11.95
C THR A 108 -20.31 -1.78 12.60
N LEU A 109 -19.78 -1.10 13.62
CA LEU A 109 -20.43 0.03 14.23
C LEU A 109 -20.42 1.26 13.30
N HIS A 110 -21.52 1.46 12.57
CA HIS A 110 -21.73 2.66 11.74
C HIS A 110 -22.01 3.90 12.60
N ARG A 111 -20.97 4.43 13.27
CA ARG A 111 -21.02 5.68 14.03
C ARG A 111 -19.94 6.62 13.51
N GLN A 112 -20.37 7.81 13.08
CA GLN A 112 -19.44 8.86 12.62
C GLN A 112 -18.82 9.59 13.81
N ALA A 113 -17.65 10.16 13.58
CA ALA A 113 -17.06 11.10 14.52
C ALA A 113 -17.91 12.38 14.59
N ILE A 114 -18.33 12.77 15.79
CA ILE A 114 -19.20 13.93 16.01
C ILE A 114 -18.42 15.15 16.50
N LYS A 115 -17.21 14.96 17.05
CA LYS A 115 -16.37 16.03 17.60
C LYS A 115 -14.89 15.72 17.39
N ASN A 116 -14.12 16.76 17.07
CA ASN A 116 -12.67 16.76 17.14
C ASN A 116 -12.24 17.68 18.29
N LEU A 117 -11.47 17.15 19.24
CA LEU A 117 -10.89 17.90 20.36
C LEU A 117 -9.40 18.10 20.09
N TRP A 118 -8.90 19.30 20.39
CA TRP A 118 -7.49 19.67 20.21
C TRP A 118 -7.00 19.50 18.78
N VAL A 119 -7.86 19.75 17.80
CA VAL A 119 -7.60 19.51 16.37
C VAL A 119 -6.39 20.30 15.86
N GLU A 120 -6.09 21.43 16.47
CA GLU A 120 -4.88 22.23 16.24
C GLU A 120 -3.58 21.48 16.53
N GLN A 121 -3.63 20.42 17.35
CA GLN A 121 -2.49 19.54 17.63
C GLN A 121 -2.41 18.34 16.68
N LYS A 122 -3.37 18.18 15.74
CA LYS A 122 -3.41 17.05 14.79
C LYS A 122 -2.10 16.98 13.99
N PRO A 123 -1.34 15.87 14.04
CA PRO A 123 -0.08 15.77 13.31
C PRO A 123 -0.28 15.73 11.79
N ALA A 124 0.60 16.39 11.04
CA ALA A 124 0.54 16.46 9.58
C ALA A 124 0.61 15.07 8.90
N TRP A 125 1.28 14.08 9.50
CA TRP A 125 1.38 12.72 8.96
C TRP A 125 0.04 11.97 8.90
N THR A 126 -1.01 12.48 9.56
CA THR A 126 -2.36 11.90 9.47
C THR A 126 -3.10 12.26 8.17
N GLU A 127 -2.50 13.09 7.32
CA GLU A 127 -3.02 13.50 6.01
C GLU A 127 -2.28 12.81 4.85
N ALA A 128 -1.57 11.71 5.14
CA ALA A 128 -0.86 10.94 4.13
C ALA A 128 -1.80 10.51 2.97
N PRO A 129 -1.30 10.48 1.72
CA PRO A 129 -2.10 10.06 0.57
C PRO A 129 -2.72 8.68 0.78
N ARG A 130 -3.96 8.50 0.32
CA ARG A 130 -4.58 7.18 0.31
C ARG A 130 -3.80 6.26 -0.62
N VAL A 131 -3.29 5.17 -0.06
CA VAL A 131 -2.98 3.98 -0.84
C VAL A 131 -4.30 3.24 -1.08
N GLY A 132 -4.44 2.61 -2.26
CA GLY A 132 -5.62 1.80 -2.60
C GLY A 132 -5.82 0.61 -1.64
N PRO A 133 -6.78 -0.28 -1.92
CA PRO A 133 -6.97 -1.49 -1.12
C PRO A 133 -5.64 -2.27 -0.97
N ILE A 134 -5.24 -2.56 0.27
CA ILE A 134 -3.98 -3.24 0.61
C ILE A 134 -4.33 -4.69 0.99
N SER A 135 -3.74 -5.69 0.33
CA SER A 135 -3.76 -7.07 0.81
C SER A 135 -2.74 -7.27 1.96
N PRO A 136 -2.88 -8.30 2.82
CA PRO A 136 -1.85 -8.60 3.82
C PRO A 136 -0.44 -8.82 3.24
N GLN A 137 -0.33 -9.27 1.98
CA GLN A 137 0.96 -9.36 1.28
C GLN A 137 1.51 -7.98 0.90
N ASP A 138 0.65 -7.03 0.51
CA ASP A 138 1.05 -5.65 0.17
C ASP A 138 1.54 -4.87 1.40
N PHE A 139 1.06 -5.20 2.60
CA PHE A 139 1.49 -4.56 3.85
C PHE A 139 2.98 -4.76 4.13
N VAL A 140 3.54 -5.94 3.83
CA VAL A 140 4.97 -6.23 4.05
C VAL A 140 5.85 -5.46 3.06
N ALA A 141 5.40 -5.32 1.81
CA ALA A 141 6.11 -4.57 0.78
C ALA A 141 6.11 -3.05 1.04
N LEU A 142 5.05 -2.51 1.63
CA LEU A 142 4.87 -1.07 1.87
C LEU A 142 5.33 -0.59 3.27
N ALA A 143 5.47 -1.50 4.25
CA ALA A 143 5.89 -1.15 5.62
C ALA A 143 7.40 -0.89 5.78
N LEU A 144 8.19 -1.08 4.73
CA LEU A 144 9.56 -0.58 4.66
C LEU A 144 9.48 0.93 4.46
N ALA A 145 9.43 1.68 5.57
CA ALA A 145 9.51 3.13 5.55
C ALA A 145 10.86 3.56 4.95
N GLU A 146 10.86 3.89 3.65
CA GLU A 146 12.04 4.31 2.92
C GLU A 146 12.43 5.75 3.31
N PRO A 147 13.69 6.03 3.66
CA PRO A 147 14.14 7.38 3.95
C PRO A 147 14.03 8.28 2.71
N ILE A 148 13.45 9.47 2.91
CA ILE A 148 13.46 10.60 1.98
C ILE A 148 14.91 11.03 1.77
N GLN A 149 15.48 10.71 0.60
CA GLN A 149 16.78 11.17 0.03
C GLN A 149 18.03 11.14 0.95
N SER A 150 19.17 10.73 0.39
CA SER A 150 20.49 11.00 0.99
C SER A 150 21.35 11.81 0.01
N ASP A 151 22.46 12.37 0.49
CA ASP A 151 23.40 13.13 -0.34
C ASP A 151 23.94 12.35 -1.55
N VAL A 152 23.88 11.01 -1.50
CA VAL A 152 24.40 10.10 -2.54
C VAL A 152 23.33 9.25 -3.23
N ALA A 153 22.06 9.33 -2.80
CA ALA A 153 21.00 8.48 -3.32
C ALA A 153 19.63 9.16 -3.31
N GLN A 154 18.93 9.05 -4.43
CA GLN A 154 17.53 9.40 -4.56
C GLN A 154 16.70 8.11 -4.66
N TYR A 155 15.58 8.08 -3.97
CA TYR A 155 14.68 6.94 -3.93
C TYR A 155 13.43 7.24 -4.76
N GLY A 156 12.80 6.18 -5.25
CA GLY A 156 11.78 6.24 -6.28
C GLY A 156 10.96 4.96 -6.30
N TYR A 157 9.94 4.93 -7.14
CA TYR A 157 9.14 3.73 -7.36
C TYR A 157 9.34 3.21 -8.78
N ALA A 158 9.12 1.91 -8.96
CA ALA A 158 9.04 1.27 -10.26
C ALA A 158 7.78 0.41 -10.31
N MET A 159 7.16 0.35 -11.49
CA MET A 159 6.05 -0.53 -11.82
C MET A 159 6.46 -1.39 -13.01
N ARG A 160 6.14 -2.68 -12.95
CA ARG A 160 6.25 -3.60 -14.08
C ARG A 160 4.87 -3.98 -14.57
N ALA A 161 4.66 -3.95 -15.88
CA ALA A 161 3.52 -4.55 -16.55
C ALA A 161 4.03 -5.49 -17.66
N ALA A 162 3.34 -6.62 -17.86
CA ALA A 162 3.71 -7.64 -18.84
C ALA A 162 2.47 -8.12 -19.58
N SER A 163 2.63 -8.40 -20.88
CA SER A 163 1.53 -8.88 -21.74
C SER A 163 1.27 -10.38 -21.62
N GLY A 164 2.20 -11.13 -21.03
CA GLY A 164 2.21 -12.60 -21.04
C GLY A 164 2.84 -13.20 -22.29
N ASN A 165 3.35 -12.38 -23.20
CA ASN A 165 4.08 -12.83 -24.38
C ASN A 165 5.43 -13.49 -23.98
N PRO A 166 5.63 -14.78 -24.28
CA PRO A 166 6.81 -15.52 -23.83
C PRO A 166 8.02 -15.34 -24.77
N ARG A 167 7.84 -14.65 -25.91
CA ARG A 167 8.89 -14.57 -26.94
C ARG A 167 10.10 -13.77 -26.45
N PRO A 168 11.31 -14.13 -26.92
CA PRO A 168 12.50 -13.33 -26.68
C PRO A 168 12.32 -11.93 -27.27
N PRO A 169 12.69 -10.85 -26.56
CA PRO A 169 12.71 -9.53 -27.17
C PRO A 169 13.75 -9.49 -28.28
N GLY A 170 13.34 -9.00 -29.44
CA GLY A 170 14.24 -8.62 -30.54
C GLY A 170 14.67 -7.17 -30.44
N VAL A 171 13.93 -6.32 -29.71
CA VAL A 171 14.37 -4.95 -29.37
C VAL A 171 13.98 -4.55 -27.95
N ILE A 172 14.79 -3.69 -27.35
CA ILE A 172 14.54 -3.06 -26.05
C ILE A 172 14.63 -1.55 -26.25
N ALA A 173 13.57 -0.82 -25.87
CA ALA A 173 13.59 0.64 -25.87
C ALA A 173 13.85 1.16 -24.46
N LEU A 174 14.82 2.06 -24.34
CA LEU A 174 15.19 2.75 -23.11
C LEU A 174 14.83 4.22 -23.25
N THR A 175 14.01 4.73 -22.34
CA THR A 175 13.68 6.15 -22.26
C THR A 175 14.02 6.69 -20.89
N TRP A 176 14.65 7.86 -20.88
CA TRP A 176 14.90 8.64 -19.69
C TRP A 176 14.34 10.02 -19.90
N ILE A 177 13.62 10.53 -18.90
CA ILE A 177 12.96 11.82 -18.98
C ILE A 177 13.06 12.54 -17.64
N THR A 178 13.36 13.83 -17.64
CA THR A 178 13.48 14.63 -16.42
C THR A 178 12.47 15.74 -16.48
N ALA A 179 11.54 15.77 -15.52
CA ALA A 179 10.63 16.89 -15.34
C ALA A 179 11.37 18.12 -14.80
N ALA A 180 10.95 19.33 -15.20
CA ALA A 180 11.45 20.56 -14.60
C ALA A 180 10.92 20.75 -13.17
N ASP A 181 9.71 20.27 -12.89
CA ASP A 181 9.05 20.38 -11.60
C ASP A 181 8.07 19.22 -11.31
N ALA A 182 7.43 19.26 -10.13
CA ALA A 182 6.49 18.24 -9.69
C ALA A 182 5.20 18.18 -10.53
N ALA A 183 4.77 19.30 -11.14
CA ALA A 183 3.58 19.36 -11.98
C ALA A 183 3.85 18.71 -13.34
N GLU A 184 5.01 18.97 -13.94
CA GLU A 184 5.49 18.26 -15.12
C GLU A 184 5.63 16.76 -14.87
N ARG A 185 6.18 16.37 -13.71
CA ARG A 185 6.28 14.95 -13.34
C ARG A 185 4.91 14.28 -13.38
N GLU A 186 3.87 14.91 -12.84
CA GLU A 186 2.52 14.32 -12.84
C GLU A 186 1.94 14.22 -14.26
N ARG A 187 2.22 15.20 -15.12
CA ARG A 187 1.86 15.14 -16.54
C ARG A 187 2.55 13.99 -17.29
N ILE A 188 3.87 13.82 -17.09
CA ILE A 188 4.61 12.68 -17.68
C ILE A 188 4.02 11.35 -17.18
N ARG A 189 3.64 11.26 -15.89
CA ARG A 189 2.98 10.06 -15.35
C ARG A 189 1.64 9.79 -16.01
N ALA A 190 0.85 10.82 -16.30
CA ALA A 190 -0.43 10.65 -16.99
C ALA A 190 -0.24 10.05 -18.38
N HIS A 191 0.68 10.60 -19.20
CA HIS A 191 1.04 10.00 -20.49
C HIS A 191 1.59 8.58 -20.36
N SER A 192 2.42 8.33 -19.34
CA SER A 192 2.98 7.00 -19.13
C SER A 192 1.91 5.95 -18.81
N ARG A 193 0.82 6.29 -18.12
CA ARG A 193 -0.29 5.35 -17.85
C ARG A 193 -0.98 4.94 -19.14
N GLN A 194 -1.34 5.92 -19.96
CA GLN A 194 -2.01 5.65 -21.23
C GLN A 194 -1.11 4.90 -22.21
N ASN A 195 0.19 5.25 -22.28
CA ASN A 195 1.15 4.50 -23.08
C ASN A 195 1.25 3.02 -22.65
N VAL A 196 1.19 2.72 -21.34
CA VAL A 196 1.21 1.33 -20.85
C VAL A 196 0.00 0.55 -21.34
N GLU A 197 -1.19 1.17 -21.34
CA GLU A 197 -2.41 0.55 -21.86
C GLU A 197 -2.30 0.25 -23.35
N ASP A 198 -1.83 1.22 -24.14
CA ASP A 198 -1.61 1.05 -25.58
C ASP A 198 -0.57 -0.05 -25.87
N PHE A 199 0.49 -0.12 -25.07
CA PHE A 199 1.53 -1.14 -25.23
C PHE A 199 0.99 -2.53 -24.91
N LEU A 200 0.21 -2.68 -23.84
CA LEU A 200 -0.42 -3.96 -23.50
C LEU A 200 -1.40 -4.47 -24.57
N ALA A 201 -1.98 -3.56 -25.36
CA ALA A 201 -2.85 -3.91 -26.47
C ALA A 201 -2.09 -4.31 -27.76
N GLU A 202 -0.81 -3.96 -27.91
CA GLU A 202 0.00 -4.32 -29.08
C GLU A 202 0.48 -5.78 -29.00
N PRO A 203 0.13 -6.66 -29.96
CA PRO A 203 0.48 -8.08 -29.90
C PRO A 203 1.98 -8.37 -29.76
N GLY A 204 2.83 -7.52 -30.35
CA GLY A 204 4.29 -7.70 -30.29
C GLY A 204 4.97 -7.11 -29.05
N PHE A 205 4.19 -6.58 -28.10
CA PHE A 205 4.69 -6.10 -26.82
C PHE A 205 4.96 -7.27 -25.85
N ILE A 206 6.03 -7.17 -25.07
CA ILE A 206 6.42 -8.19 -24.08
C ILE A 206 6.23 -7.65 -22.65
N SER A 207 6.91 -6.56 -22.33
CA SER A 207 6.87 -5.98 -20.97
C SER A 207 7.37 -4.55 -20.92
N ILE A 208 6.98 -3.84 -19.88
CA ILE A 208 7.48 -2.51 -19.51
C ILE A 208 7.86 -2.48 -18.04
N VAL A 209 8.99 -1.87 -17.74
CA VAL A 209 9.31 -1.36 -16.41
C VAL A 209 9.39 0.15 -16.52
N THR A 210 8.55 0.85 -15.76
CA THR A 210 8.52 2.31 -15.75
C THR A 210 8.50 2.81 -14.31
N GLY A 211 9.15 3.93 -14.05
CA GLY A 211 9.31 4.42 -12.69
C GLY A 211 9.79 5.85 -12.62
N PHE A 212 9.81 6.38 -11.41
CA PHE A 212 10.33 7.72 -11.13
C PHE A 212 11.20 7.71 -9.89
N THR A 213 12.33 8.41 -9.99
CA THR A 213 13.21 8.77 -8.88
C THR A 213 13.32 10.29 -8.85
N GLY A 214 12.74 10.93 -7.83
CA GLY A 214 12.62 12.40 -7.81
C GLY A 214 11.78 12.95 -8.98
N LEU A 215 12.42 13.78 -9.83
CA LEU A 215 11.84 14.31 -11.07
C LEU A 215 12.20 13.49 -12.31
N ARG A 216 13.04 12.45 -12.15
CA ARG A 216 13.54 11.64 -13.25
C ARG A 216 12.67 10.41 -13.44
N GLY A 217 11.99 10.35 -14.57
CA GLY A 217 11.30 9.17 -15.07
C GLY A 217 12.23 8.29 -15.90
N PHE A 218 11.95 6.99 -15.88
CA PHE A 218 12.59 6.03 -16.77
C PHE A 218 11.57 5.02 -17.26
N THR A 219 11.79 4.53 -18.48
CA THR A 219 11.02 3.46 -19.08
C THR A 219 11.96 2.49 -19.78
N VAL A 220 11.75 1.19 -19.55
CA VAL A 220 12.39 0.09 -20.27
C VAL A 220 11.26 -0.74 -20.86
N THR A 221 11.16 -0.80 -22.18
CA THR A 221 10.18 -1.65 -22.87
C THR A 221 10.87 -2.74 -23.67
N ALA A 222 10.26 -3.93 -23.68
CA ALA A 222 10.72 -5.08 -24.42
C ALA A 222 9.68 -5.43 -25.51
N TRP A 223 10.17 -5.66 -26.72
CA TRP A 223 9.33 -5.95 -27.89
C TRP A 223 9.94 -7.07 -28.71
N GLU A 224 9.09 -7.80 -29.41
CA GLU A 224 9.52 -8.84 -30.34
C GLU A 224 10.37 -8.29 -31.49
N ASP A 225 9.97 -7.15 -32.05
CA ASP A 225 10.65 -6.48 -33.14
C ASP A 225 10.37 -4.96 -33.14
N GLU A 226 11.11 -4.24 -33.97
CA GLU A 226 11.00 -2.80 -34.12
C GLU A 226 9.66 -2.37 -34.73
N ALA A 227 9.04 -3.21 -35.57
CA ALA A 227 7.78 -2.88 -36.23
C ALA A 227 6.62 -2.87 -35.24
N ALA A 228 6.57 -3.82 -34.30
CA ALA A 228 5.61 -3.84 -33.20
C ALA A 228 5.72 -2.61 -32.32
N MET A 229 6.94 -2.27 -31.91
CA MET A 229 7.20 -1.05 -31.15
C MET A 229 6.71 0.19 -31.93
N ARG A 230 7.06 0.34 -33.21
CA ARG A 230 6.65 1.50 -34.02
C ARG A 230 5.12 1.64 -34.14
N ARG A 231 4.38 0.54 -34.26
CA ARG A 231 2.91 0.57 -34.26
C ARG A 231 2.37 1.13 -32.94
N ALA A 232 2.84 0.61 -31.81
CA ALA A 232 2.42 1.06 -30.49
C ALA A 232 2.79 2.52 -30.21
N LEU A 233 3.97 2.97 -30.65
CA LEU A 233 4.40 4.36 -30.53
C LEU A 233 3.58 5.34 -31.41
N GLY A 234 2.81 4.83 -32.38
CA GLY A 234 1.92 5.62 -33.22
C GLY A 234 0.59 6.02 -32.55
N SER A 235 0.28 5.47 -31.39
CA SER A 235 -0.95 5.73 -30.62
C SER A 235 -0.79 6.93 -29.66
N HIS A 236 -1.14 6.81 -28.38
CA HIS A 236 -1.05 7.93 -27.43
C HIS A 236 0.38 8.45 -27.24
N HIS A 237 1.40 7.61 -27.47
CA HIS A 237 2.79 8.06 -27.44
C HIS A 237 3.07 9.20 -28.43
N ALA A 238 2.39 9.23 -29.59
CA ALA A 238 2.51 10.32 -30.55
C ALA A 238 1.96 11.65 -29.99
N GLU A 239 0.94 11.61 -29.14
CA GLU A 239 0.41 12.79 -28.44
C GLU A 239 1.40 13.29 -27.40
N ALA A 240 1.95 12.39 -26.59
CA ALA A 240 2.99 12.71 -25.62
C ALA A 240 4.23 13.33 -26.29
N MET A 241 4.64 12.81 -27.45
CA MET A 241 5.76 13.35 -28.22
C MET A 241 5.48 14.73 -28.81
N LYS A 242 4.23 15.02 -29.22
CA LYS A 242 3.84 16.38 -29.66
C LYS A 242 3.95 17.38 -28.53
N GLU A 243 3.52 17.04 -27.31
CA GLU A 243 3.67 17.92 -26.16
C GLU A 243 5.14 18.10 -25.79
N LEU A 244 5.93 17.03 -25.84
CA LEU A 244 7.36 17.03 -25.50
C LEU A 244 8.20 17.90 -26.46
N LEU A 245 7.84 17.93 -27.74
CA LEU A 245 8.47 18.79 -28.74
C LEU A 245 7.93 20.24 -28.71
N GLY A 246 6.99 20.55 -27.82
CA GLY A 246 6.48 21.90 -27.59
C GLY A 246 7.41 22.77 -26.73
N GLU A 247 6.95 23.98 -26.38
CA GLU A 247 7.81 24.98 -25.73
C GLU A 247 8.03 24.78 -24.22
N ARG A 248 7.15 24.06 -23.52
CA ARG A 248 7.11 24.01 -22.04
C ARG A 248 6.73 22.63 -21.50
N PHE A 249 7.49 21.61 -21.90
CA PHE A 249 7.35 20.28 -21.34
C PHE A 249 8.69 19.55 -21.28
N VAL A 250 9.08 19.17 -20.06
CA VAL A 250 10.29 18.43 -19.67
C VAL A 250 11.60 19.21 -19.76
N ALA A 251 12.49 18.97 -18.79
CA ALA A 251 13.82 19.58 -18.74
C ALA A 251 14.84 18.86 -19.64
N SER A 252 14.72 17.53 -19.76
CA SER A 252 15.55 16.73 -20.66
C SER A 252 14.90 15.39 -20.96
N VAL A 253 15.20 14.83 -22.13
CA VAL A 253 14.76 13.49 -22.55
C VAL A 253 15.80 12.84 -23.44
N TRP A 254 15.94 11.52 -23.30
CA TRP A 254 16.69 10.67 -24.21
C TRP A 254 15.95 9.36 -24.40
N THR A 255 15.88 8.91 -25.65
CA THR A 255 15.30 7.62 -26.03
C THR A 255 16.23 6.87 -26.97
N SER A 256 16.32 5.56 -26.82
CA SER A 256 17.14 4.70 -27.66
C SER A 256 16.54 3.30 -27.77
N VAL A 257 16.82 2.64 -28.90
CA VAL A 257 16.33 1.29 -29.19
C VAL A 257 17.55 0.41 -29.43
N TRP A 258 17.60 -0.73 -28.75
CA TRP A 258 18.74 -1.63 -28.73
C TRP A 258 18.30 -3.03 -29.14
N SER A 259 19.10 -3.69 -29.98
CA SER A 259 18.94 -5.11 -30.25
C SER A 259 19.72 -5.91 -29.20
N PRO A 260 19.06 -6.78 -28.42
CA PRO A 260 19.74 -7.54 -27.38
C PRO A 260 20.64 -8.61 -27.99
N THR A 261 21.92 -8.60 -27.60
CA THR A 261 22.82 -9.72 -27.87
C THR A 261 22.75 -10.71 -26.71
N ARG A 262 22.41 -11.97 -27.01
CA ARG A 262 22.26 -13.03 -26.00
C ARG A 262 23.56 -13.81 -25.86
N ILE A 263 24.24 -13.60 -24.74
CA ILE A 263 25.50 -14.28 -24.43
C ILE A 263 25.27 -15.50 -23.51
N ASN A 264 24.28 -15.41 -22.64
CA ASN A 264 23.96 -16.46 -21.67
C ASN A 264 22.84 -17.38 -22.17
N ARG A 265 23.01 -18.69 -21.92
CA ARG A 265 22.00 -19.73 -22.16
C ARG A 265 20.83 -19.59 -21.20
N LEU A 266 19.63 -19.98 -21.63
CA LEU A 266 18.45 -20.05 -20.76
C LEU A 266 18.39 -21.42 -20.11
N TRP A 267 18.47 -21.48 -18.78
CA TRP A 267 18.46 -22.74 -18.05
C TRP A 267 17.13 -22.95 -17.31
N GLN A 268 16.53 -24.14 -17.43
CA GLN A 268 15.29 -24.48 -16.74
C GLN A 268 15.36 -25.88 -16.13
N ARG A 269 14.78 -26.08 -14.95
CA ARG A 269 14.73 -27.42 -14.34
C ARG A 269 13.51 -28.19 -14.81
N CYS A 270 13.72 -29.45 -15.22
CA CYS A 270 12.65 -30.40 -15.44
C CYS A 270 11.94 -30.71 -14.10
N VAL A 271 10.62 -30.54 -14.07
CA VAL A 271 9.81 -30.79 -12.85
C VAL A 271 9.74 -32.27 -12.48
N SER A 272 9.96 -33.17 -13.46
CA SER A 272 9.85 -34.62 -13.26
C SER A 272 11.13 -35.25 -12.72
N CYS A 273 12.29 -34.84 -13.23
CA CYS A 273 13.58 -35.48 -12.91
C CYS A 273 14.64 -34.53 -12.33
N GLY A 274 14.36 -33.23 -12.27
CA GLY A 274 15.27 -32.21 -11.71
C GLY A 274 16.47 -31.84 -12.59
N ALA A 275 16.59 -32.42 -13.79
CA ALA A 275 17.63 -32.07 -14.76
C ALA A 275 17.59 -30.57 -15.10
N LEU A 276 18.76 -29.94 -15.20
CA LEU A 276 18.89 -28.56 -15.66
C LEU A 276 19.10 -28.58 -17.18
N GLU A 277 18.10 -28.13 -17.92
CA GLU A 277 18.06 -28.17 -19.38
C GLU A 277 18.40 -26.79 -19.97
N ASP A 278 19.11 -26.79 -21.10
CA ASP A 278 19.36 -25.61 -21.91
C ASP A 278 18.18 -25.35 -22.86
N MET A 279 17.35 -24.39 -22.50
CA MET A 279 16.15 -24.00 -23.23
C MET A 279 16.44 -22.88 -24.25
N SER A 280 17.68 -22.70 -24.70
CA SER A 280 18.02 -21.69 -25.71
C SER A 280 17.34 -21.99 -27.06
N ASP A 281 17.24 -23.27 -27.42
CA ASP A 281 16.64 -23.75 -28.68
C ASP A 281 15.13 -24.07 -28.58
N ASP A 282 14.50 -23.69 -27.46
CA ASP A 282 13.04 -23.75 -27.25
C ASP A 282 12.42 -25.16 -27.38
N HIS A 283 13.19 -26.21 -27.04
CA HIS A 283 12.69 -27.57 -27.04
C HIS A 283 11.62 -27.79 -25.96
N ARG A 284 10.64 -28.68 -26.22
CA ARG A 284 9.45 -28.86 -25.37
C ARG A 284 9.53 -30.05 -24.41
N ASP A 285 10.51 -30.94 -24.59
CA ASP A 285 10.66 -32.16 -23.79
C ASP A 285 12.07 -32.27 -23.20
N CYS A 286 12.17 -32.68 -21.93
CA CYS A 286 13.45 -32.84 -21.24
C CYS A 286 14.33 -33.86 -21.97
N THR A 287 15.56 -33.50 -22.30
CA THR A 287 16.49 -34.38 -23.05
C THR A 287 16.84 -35.66 -22.28
N ARG A 288 16.73 -35.63 -20.95
CA ARG A 288 17.03 -36.78 -20.07
C ARG A 288 15.88 -37.76 -19.87
N CYS A 289 14.67 -37.26 -19.63
CA CYS A 289 13.54 -38.11 -19.21
C CYS A 289 12.32 -38.04 -20.13
N HIS A 290 12.38 -37.22 -21.19
CA HIS A 290 11.33 -37.02 -22.18
C HIS A 290 9.99 -36.53 -21.60
N ALA A 291 9.97 -36.11 -20.34
CA ALA A 291 8.81 -35.44 -19.77
C ALA A 291 8.68 -34.02 -20.37
N PRO A 292 7.45 -33.51 -20.53
CA PRO A 292 7.23 -32.15 -21.01
C PRO A 292 7.91 -31.14 -20.07
N MET A 293 8.62 -30.19 -20.67
CA MET A 293 9.21 -29.09 -19.94
C MET A 293 8.13 -28.08 -19.52
N PRO A 294 8.27 -27.47 -18.33
CA PRO A 294 7.42 -26.36 -17.93
C PRO A 294 7.50 -25.23 -18.97
N GLU A 295 6.45 -24.41 -19.03
CA GLU A 295 6.42 -23.26 -19.93
C GLU A 295 7.66 -22.38 -19.71
N ARG A 296 8.20 -21.88 -20.82
CA ARG A 296 9.42 -21.07 -20.79
C ARG A 296 9.19 -19.87 -19.88
N PRO A 297 10.14 -19.52 -18.99
CA PRO A 297 10.06 -18.25 -18.28
C PRO A 297 10.01 -17.12 -19.29
N ALA A 298 9.06 -16.19 -19.14
CA ALA A 298 9.10 -14.94 -19.89
C ALA A 298 10.47 -14.30 -19.68
N PHE A 299 11.02 -13.70 -20.73
CA PHE A 299 12.39 -13.18 -20.70
C PHE A 299 12.61 -12.01 -19.72
N TRP A 300 11.53 -11.48 -19.14
CA TRP A 300 11.46 -10.29 -18.30
C TRP A 300 10.28 -10.35 -17.34
#